data_AF-A0A4Q3IKA3-F1
#
_entry.id   AF-A0A4Q3IKA3-F1
#
_cell.length_a   1.000
_cell.length_b   1.000
_cell.length_c   1.000
_cell.angle_alpha   90.00
_cell.angle_beta   90.00
_cell.angle_gamma   90.00
#
_symmetry.space_group_name_H-M   'P 1'
#
loop_
_entity.id
_entity.type
_entity.pdbx_description
1 polymer ?
#
loop_
_entity_poly.entity_id
_entity_poly.type
_entity_poly.pdbx_seq_one_letter_code
_entity_poly.pdbx_strand_id
1 'polypeptide(L)'
;MKSVDARYLAANIPAFLIRALVATLGDLGLDAKRVLVGLGLSMDDLSDPACRVSFRQGREVILRAMKLGKGRALGLETGMREKITSVGLVGYAMMTAA
;
A
#
# COMPACT_ATOMS: atom_id res chain seq x y z
N MET A 1 16.70 -24.54 -8.66
CA MET A 1 16.09 -23.25 -8.27
C MET A 1 14.59 -23.46 -8.21
N LYS A 2 13.92 -23.22 -7.06
CA LYS A 2 12.47 -23.43 -6.94
C LYS A 2 11.75 -22.38 -7.80
N SER A 3 10.80 -22.80 -8.64
CA SER A 3 10.01 -21.86 -9.45
C SER A 3 9.25 -20.90 -8.52
N VAL A 4 9.35 -19.60 -8.78
CA VAL A 4 8.56 -18.60 -8.07
C VAL A 4 7.11 -18.72 -8.54
N ASP A 5 6.18 -18.72 -7.60
CA ASP A 5 4.75 -18.74 -7.90
C ASP A 5 4.38 -17.50 -8.73
N ALA A 6 3.77 -17.67 -9.90
CA ALA A 6 3.40 -16.58 -10.79
C ALA A 6 2.48 -15.55 -10.10
N ARG A 7 1.65 -15.99 -9.13
CA ARG A 7 0.78 -15.11 -8.33
C ARG A 7 1.57 -14.10 -7.51
N TYR A 8 2.82 -14.39 -7.15
CA TYR A 8 3.68 -13.47 -6.42
C TYR A 8 4.05 -12.23 -7.24
N LEU A 9 4.15 -12.39 -8.56
CA LEU A 9 4.57 -11.34 -9.49
C LEU A 9 3.41 -10.67 -10.22
N ALA A 10 2.24 -11.33 -10.28
CA ALA A 10 1.05 -10.77 -10.92
C ALA A 10 0.56 -9.52 -10.18
N ALA A 11 0.43 -8.39 -10.90
CA ALA A 11 -0.10 -7.15 -10.36
C ALA A 11 -1.63 -7.12 -10.44
N ASN A 12 -2.30 -7.72 -9.45
CA ASN A 12 -3.76 -7.83 -9.40
C ASN A 12 -4.38 -7.39 -8.07
N ILE A 13 -3.59 -6.85 -7.14
CA ILE A 13 -4.05 -6.40 -5.82
C ILE A 13 -4.36 -4.90 -5.87
N PRO A 14 -5.54 -4.45 -5.42
CA PRO A 14 -5.83 -3.02 -5.28
C PRO A 14 -4.78 -2.28 -4.44
N ALA A 15 -4.31 -1.13 -4.92
CA ALA A 15 -3.20 -0.41 -4.32
C ALA A 15 -3.55 0.46 -3.08
N PHE A 16 -4.81 0.44 -2.60
CA PHE A 16 -5.29 1.40 -1.59
C PHE A 16 -4.47 1.36 -0.28
N LEU A 17 -4.09 0.18 0.22
CA LEU A 17 -3.25 0.05 1.42
C LEU A 17 -1.84 0.59 1.20
N ILE A 18 -1.28 0.38 0.00
CA ILE A 18 0.06 0.89 -0.34
C ILE A 18 0.02 2.41 -0.46
N ARG A 19 -1.00 2.96 -1.12
CA ARG A 19 -1.26 4.40 -1.17
C ARG A 19 -1.36 5.01 0.23
N ALA A 20 -2.13 4.39 1.12
CA ALA A 20 -2.32 4.86 2.49
C ALA A 20 -1.02 4.89 3.29
N LEU A 21 -0.22 3.82 3.18
CA LEU A 21 1.08 3.72 3.83
C LEU A 21 2.05 4.80 3.33
N VAL A 22 2.11 4.99 2.01
CA VAL A 22 2.98 5.99 1.38
C VAL A 22 2.54 7.42 1.74
N ALA A 23 1.23 7.70 1.77
CA ALA A 23 0.70 8.97 2.25
C ALA A 23 1.08 9.22 3.72
N THR A 24 0.93 8.21 4.58
CA THR A 24 1.33 8.30 6.00
C THR A 24 2.81 8.63 6.17
N LEU A 25 3.70 8.04 5.36
CA LEU A 25 5.12 8.41 5.37
C LEU A 25 5.33 9.88 5.01
N GLY A 26 4.61 10.38 4.00
CA GLY A 26 4.66 11.79 3.58
C GLY A 26 4.18 12.73 4.70
N ASP A 27 3.07 12.40 5.36
CA ASP A 27 2.54 13.17 6.50
C ASP A 27 3.52 13.23 7.68
N LEU A 28 4.34 12.19 7.85
CA LEU A 28 5.40 12.15 8.86
C LEU A 28 6.68 12.91 8.44
N GLY A 29 6.68 13.59 7.29
CA GLY A 29 7.81 14.36 6.77
C GLY A 29 8.93 13.49 6.19
N LEU A 30 8.65 12.22 5.89
CA LEU A 30 9.64 11.30 5.32
C LEU A 30 9.58 11.34 3.78
N ASP A 31 10.71 11.08 3.13
CA ASP A 31 10.80 10.99 1.66
C ASP A 31 10.13 9.70 1.15
N ALA A 32 8.80 9.73 1.07
CA ALA A 32 7.95 8.60 0.76
C ALA A 32 8.21 8.04 -0.65
N LYS A 33 8.70 8.84 -1.61
CA LYS A 33 9.01 8.37 -2.96
C LYS A 33 10.08 7.26 -2.96
N ARG A 34 10.98 7.26 -1.96
CA ARG A 34 12.05 6.26 -1.83
C ARG A 34 11.55 4.83 -1.72
N VAL A 35 10.37 4.60 -1.14
CA VAL A 35 9.88 3.23 -0.97
C VAL A 35 9.44 2.59 -2.30
N LEU A 36 9.16 3.41 -3.32
CA LEU A 36 8.69 2.99 -4.65
C LEU A 36 9.83 2.77 -5.67
N VAL A 37 11.03 3.28 -5.40
CA VAL A 37 12.17 3.28 -6.35
C VAL A 37 12.48 1.86 -6.83
N GLY A 38 12.54 1.68 -8.15
CA GLY A 38 12.86 0.39 -8.79
C GLY A 38 11.75 -0.66 -8.72
N LEU A 39 10.53 -0.30 -8.30
CA LEU A 39 9.36 -1.18 -8.31
C LEU A 39 8.44 -0.97 -9.52
N GLY A 40 8.78 -0.03 -10.41
CA GLY A 40 7.90 0.37 -11.51
C GLY A 40 6.59 1.01 -11.02
N LEU A 41 6.64 1.68 -9.87
CA LEU A 41 5.53 2.41 -9.27
C LEU A 41 5.95 3.85 -9.04
N SER A 42 5.01 4.77 -9.25
CA SER A 42 5.13 6.20 -8.99
C SER A 42 4.05 6.66 -8.01
N MET A 43 4.17 7.91 -7.56
CA MET A 43 3.11 8.52 -6.74
C MET A 43 1.82 8.70 -7.55
N ASP A 44 1.94 8.98 -8.84
CA ASP A 44 0.80 9.17 -9.74
C ASP A 44 0.06 7.84 -9.94
N ASP A 45 0.79 6.72 -10.08
CA ASP A 45 0.17 5.39 -10.13
C ASP A 45 -0.63 5.12 -8.85
N LEU A 46 -0.11 5.46 -7.67
CA LEU A 46 -0.84 5.26 -6.41
C LEU A 46 -2.06 6.18 -6.26
N SER A 47 -2.14 7.27 -7.03
CA SER A 47 -3.31 8.14 -7.05
C SER A 47 -4.44 7.57 -7.91
N ASP A 48 -4.13 6.68 -8.86
CA ASP A 48 -5.10 6.01 -9.72
C ASP A 48 -5.82 4.86 -8.98
N PRO A 49 -7.15 4.90 -8.80
CA PRO A 49 -7.92 3.80 -8.21
C PRO A 49 -7.84 2.48 -9.00
N ALA A 50 -7.53 2.54 -10.30
CA ALA A 50 -7.33 1.36 -11.14
C ALA A 50 -5.95 0.71 -10.95
N CYS A 51 -5.02 1.38 -10.27
CA CYS A 51 -3.70 0.84 -10.00
C CYS A 51 -3.78 -0.52 -9.28
N ARG A 52 -2.97 -1.45 -9.76
CA ARG A 52 -2.78 -2.77 -9.14
C ARG A 52 -1.31 -2.98 -8.85
N VAL A 53 -1.06 -3.61 -7.71
CA VAL A 53 0.28 -4.03 -7.29
C VAL A 53 0.34 -5.54 -7.19
N SER A 54 1.53 -6.08 -7.34
CA SER A 54 1.81 -7.49 -7.03
C SER A 54 2.10 -7.68 -5.54
N PHE A 55 2.00 -8.93 -5.06
CA PHE A 55 2.46 -9.27 -3.70
C PHE A 55 3.92 -8.87 -3.49
N ARG A 56 4.78 -9.08 -4.50
CA ARG A 56 6.18 -8.65 -4.46
C ARG A 56 6.30 -7.15 -4.25
N GLN A 57 5.62 -6.33 -5.06
CA GLN A 57 5.69 -4.87 -4.93
C GLN A 57 5.17 -4.41 -3.57
N GLY A 58 3.99 -4.88 -3.16
CA GLY A 58 3.40 -4.51 -1.86
C GLY A 58 4.31 -4.88 -0.68
N ARG A 59 4.85 -6.10 -0.66
CA ARG A 59 5.80 -6.55 0.36
C ARG A 59 7.05 -5.67 0.41
N GLU A 60 7.64 -5.36 -0.74
CA GLU A 60 8.83 -4.51 -0.80
C GLU A 60 8.55 -3.09 -0.30
N VAL A 61 7.41 -2.50 -0.66
CA VAL A 61 7.01 -1.20 -0.13
C VAL A 61 6.86 -1.24 1.39
N ILE A 62 6.17 -2.25 1.95
CA ILE A 62 5.98 -2.40 3.40
C ILE A 62 7.33 -2.52 4.13
N LEU A 63 8.24 -3.37 3.65
CA LEU A 63 9.56 -3.54 4.28
C LEU A 63 10.38 -2.25 4.24
N ARG A 64 10.37 -1.54 3.12
CA ARG A 64 11.07 -0.26 2.97
C ARG A 64 10.46 0.83 3.84
N ALA A 65 9.13 0.87 3.93
CA ALA A 65 8.39 1.79 4.79
C ALA A 65 8.72 1.55 6.28
N MET A 66 8.75 0.30 6.73
CA MET A 66 9.16 -0.03 8.11
C MET A 66 10.60 0.39 8.41
N LYS A 67 11.51 0.28 7.43
CA LYS A 67 12.88 0.75 7.58
C LYS A 67 12.96 2.28 7.63
N LEU A 68 12.21 2.97 6.76
CA LEU A 68 12.18 4.43 6.68
C LEU A 68 11.53 5.06 7.92
N GLY A 69 10.45 4.47 8.43
CA GLY A 69 9.72 4.90 9.62
C GLY A 69 10.18 4.22 10.92
N LYS A 70 11.43 3.75 11.02
CA LYS A 70 11.94 3.05 12.21
C LYS A 70 11.68 3.86 13.48
N GLY A 71 11.12 3.22 14.50
CA GLY A 71 10.77 3.87 15.77
C GLY A 71 9.41 4.59 15.78
N ARG A 72 8.67 4.59 14.67
CA ARG A 72 7.28 5.06 14.60
C ARG A 72 6.31 3.88 14.66
N ALA A 73 5.12 4.11 15.21
CA ALA A 73 4.01 3.15 15.15
C ALA A 73 3.33 3.16 13.77
N LEU A 74 4.11 2.96 12.69
CA LEU A 74 3.69 3.25 11.32
C LEU A 74 2.40 2.51 10.91
N GLY A 75 2.22 1.26 11.34
CA GLY A 75 1.00 0.51 11.07
C GLY A 75 -0.24 1.11 11.73
N LEU A 76 -0.11 1.61 12.96
CA LEU A 76 -1.21 2.25 13.69
C LEU A 76 -1.55 3.61 13.07
N GLU A 77 -0.53 4.43 12.81
CA GLU A 77 -0.67 5.71 12.12
C GLU A 77 -1.36 5.53 10.76
N THR A 78 -0.94 4.53 9.98
CA THR A 78 -1.54 4.24 8.67
C THR A 78 -3.00 3.79 8.84
N GLY A 79 -3.26 2.84 9.74
CA GLY A 79 -4.59 2.28 9.95
C GLY A 79 -5.61 3.31 10.46
N MET A 80 -5.19 4.25 11.32
CA MET A 80 -6.06 5.33 11.80
C MET A 80 -6.49 6.32 10.69
N ARG A 81 -5.74 6.39 9.58
CA ARG A 81 -6.05 7.24 8.43
C ARG A 81 -6.93 6.54 7.39
N GLU A 82 -7.13 5.23 7.51
CA GLU A 82 -7.98 4.48 6.59
C GLU A 82 -9.46 4.75 6.85
N LYS A 83 -10.24 4.83 5.77
CA LYS A 83 -11.69 4.99 5.81
C LYS A 83 -12.36 3.68 5.44
N ILE A 84 -13.53 3.42 6.01
CA ILE A 84 -14.34 2.24 5.63
C ILE A 84 -14.65 2.23 4.12
N THR A 85 -14.70 3.40 3.48
CA THR A 85 -14.89 3.53 2.02
C THR A 85 -13.66 3.12 1.20
N SER A 86 -12.47 3.02 1.80
CA SER A 86 -11.22 2.66 1.09
C SER A 86 -11.19 1.20 0.62
N VAL A 87 -11.92 0.30 1.30
CA VAL A 87 -11.96 -1.14 0.99
C VAL A 87 -13.02 -1.51 -0.05
N GLY A 88 -13.62 -0.53 -0.73
CA GLY A 88 -14.54 -0.74 -1.86
C GLY A 88 -15.85 -1.43 -1.47
N LEU A 89 -16.27 -2.43 -2.25
CA LEU A 89 -17.56 -3.12 -2.09
C LEU A 89 -17.72 -3.77 -0.71
N VAL A 90 -16.63 -4.27 -0.13
CA VAL A 90 -16.66 -4.83 1.23
C VAL A 90 -17.05 -3.75 2.24
N GLY A 91 -16.47 -2.56 2.12
CA GLY A 91 -16.81 -1.42 2.97
C GLY A 91 -18.24 -0.95 2.76
N TYR A 92 -18.71 -0.95 1.51
CA TYR A 92 -20.12 -0.67 1.22
C TYR A 92 -21.05 -1.66 1.90
N ALA A 93 -20.80 -2.97 1.72
CA ALA A 93 -21.58 -4.02 2.37
C ALA A 93 -21.60 -3.87 3.90
N MET A 94 -20.47 -3.51 4.52
CA MET A 94 -20.40 -3.25 5.96
C MET A 94 -21.26 -2.05 6.38
N MET A 95 -21.32 -0.99 5.57
CA MET A 95 -22.15 0.20 5.87
C MET A 95 -23.65 -0.07 5.70
N THR A 96 -24.03 -1.02 4.85
CA THR A 96 -25.44 -1.36 4.55
C THR A 96 -25.91 -2.65 5.20
N ALA A 97 -25.15 -3.21 6.15
CA ALA A 97 -25.46 -4.49 6.79
C ALA A 97 -26.54 -4.41 7.89
N ALA A 98 -27.18 -3.26 8.07
CA ALA A 98 -28.22 -3.02 9.06
C ALA A 98 -29.61 -3.44 8.58
#